data_AF-A0A3M1P3I5-F1
#
_entry.id   AF-A0A3M1P3I5-F1
#
_cell.length_a   1.000
_cell.length_b   1.000
_cell.length_c   1.000
_cell.angle_alpha   90.00
_cell.angle_beta   90.00
_cell.angle_gamma   90.00
#
_symmetry.space_group_name_H-M   'P 1'
#
loop_
_entity.id
_entity.type
_entity.pdbx_description
1 polymer ?
#
loop_
_entity_poly.entity_id
_entity_poly.type
_entity_poly.pdbx_seq_one_letter_code
_entity_poly.pdbx_strand_id
1 'polypeptide(L)'
;MFLTLLFVTFLISITVCFIIIKIFDKSLSGIMNRLIEESISNAWVRYLKFAIYVVGISSGVRIWQLEKYITPPNTNQSQIVSLTLERWVLEVYRTIIGTLQGVAWLLLVFFIFALLAYVIVRLVEFKKARKENP
;
A
#
# COMPACT_ATOMS: atom_id res chain seq x y z
N MET A 1 -14.33 -20.20 -11.84
CA MET A 1 -12.88 -20.47 -11.70
C MET A 1 -12.08 -19.16 -11.72
N PHE A 2 -11.98 -18.46 -12.85
CA PHE A 2 -11.34 -17.13 -12.94
C PHE A 2 -11.94 -16.10 -12.00
N LEU A 3 -13.27 -15.89 -12.08
CA LEU A 3 -13.99 -14.94 -11.23
C LEU A 3 -13.86 -15.28 -9.74
N THR A 4 -13.77 -16.56 -9.40
CA THR A 4 -13.57 -17.04 -8.03
C THR A 4 -12.20 -16.64 -7.50
N LEU A 5 -11.14 -16.82 -8.29
CA LEU A 5 -9.77 -16.45 -7.92
C LEU A 5 -9.60 -14.93 -7.88
N LEU A 6 -10.20 -14.19 -8.82
CA LEU A 6 -10.25 -12.72 -8.77
C LEU A 6 -10.95 -12.23 -7.50
N PHE A 7 -12.12 -12.80 -7.18
CA PHE A 7 -12.85 -12.43 -5.97
C PHE A 7 -12.05 -12.74 -4.70
N VAL A 8 -11.41 -13.91 -4.62
CA VAL A 8 -10.60 -14.29 -3.46
C VAL A 8 -9.36 -13.40 -3.32
N THR A 9 -8.61 -13.15 -4.40
CA THR A 9 -7.43 -12.27 -4.38
C THR A 9 -7.79 -10.82 -4.05
N PHE A 10 -8.95 -10.35 -4.50
CA PHE A 10 -9.50 -9.05 -4.11
C PHE A 10 -9.80 -9.00 -2.60
N LEU A 11 -10.48 -10.02 -2.06
CA LEU A 11 -10.80 -10.10 -0.64
C LEU A 11 -9.53 -10.16 0.24
N ILE A 12 -8.52 -10.91 -0.20
CA ILE A 12 -7.21 -11.01 0.46
C ILE A 12 -6.52 -9.66 0.46
N SER A 13 -6.46 -8.96 -0.68
CA SER A 13 -5.85 -7.63 -0.77
C SER A 13 -6.52 -6.64 0.20
N ILE A 14 -7.86 -6.62 0.26
CA ILE A 14 -8.61 -5.78 1.21
C ILE A 14 -8.23 -6.12 2.65
N THR A 15 -8.20 -7.42 2.98
CA THR A 15 -7.89 -7.89 4.33
C THR A 15 -6.47 -7.48 4.74
N VAL A 16 -5.50 -7.65 3.84
CA VAL A 16 -4.11 -7.25 4.06
C VAL A 16 -4.01 -5.74 4.26
N CYS A 17 -4.63 -4.92 3.39
CA CYS A 17 -4.68 -3.47 3.55
C CYS A 17 -5.29 -3.06 4.89
N PHE A 18 -6.40 -3.69 5.29
CA PHE A 18 -7.06 -3.42 6.56
C PHE A 18 -6.15 -3.70 7.76
N ILE A 19 -5.45 -4.85 7.75
CA ILE A 19 -4.48 -5.21 8.79
C ILE A 19 -3.36 -4.17 8.88
N ILE A 20 -2.78 -3.78 7.74
CA ILE A 20 -1.70 -2.78 7.70
C ILE A 20 -2.18 -1.42 8.21
N ILE A 21 -3.35 -0.95 7.78
CA ILE A 21 -3.93 0.31 8.27
C ILE A 21 -4.09 0.26 9.78
N LYS A 22 -4.61 -0.85 10.33
CA LYS A 22 -4.80 -1.00 11.78
C LYS A 22 -3.47 -0.98 12.55
N ILE A 23 -2.42 -1.60 12.02
CA ILE A 23 -1.08 -1.62 12.62
C ILE A 23 -0.47 -0.21 12.62
N PHE A 24 -0.61 0.53 11.52
CA PHE A 24 0.05 1.83 11.33
C PHE A 24 -0.78 3.03 11.77
N ASP A 25 -2.05 2.86 12.15
CA ASP A 25 -2.98 3.95 12.43
C ASP A 25 -2.45 4.98 13.44
N LYS A 26 -1.90 4.47 14.55
CA LYS A 26 -1.31 5.31 15.60
C LYS A 26 -0.10 6.10 15.10
N SER A 27 0.77 5.45 14.32
CA SER A 27 1.98 6.08 13.76
C SER A 27 1.64 7.15 12.73
N LEU A 28 0.69 6.87 11.82
CA LEU A 28 0.24 7.81 10.80
C LEU A 28 -0.41 9.04 11.42
N SER A 29 -1.30 8.84 12.39
CA SER A 29 -1.98 9.93 13.10
C SER A 29 -1.01 10.77 13.92
N GLY A 30 -0.07 10.13 14.62
CA GLY A 30 0.94 10.82 15.42
C GLY A 30 1.87 11.71 14.58
N ILE A 31 2.28 11.24 13.41
CA ILE A 31 3.11 12.04 12.48
C ILE A 31 2.31 13.20 11.91
N MET A 32 1.09 12.93 11.43
CA MET A 32 0.27 13.97 10.80
C MET A 32 -0.07 15.10 11.79
N ASN A 33 -0.44 14.76 13.03
CA ASN A 33 -0.73 15.74 14.09
C ASN A 33 0.49 16.59 14.49
N ARG A 34 1.71 16.09 14.23
CA ARG A 34 2.94 16.83 14.51
C ARG A 34 3.35 17.75 13.37
N LEU A 35 2.88 17.48 12.14
CA LEU A 35 3.23 18.23 10.94
C LEU A 35 2.19 19.30 10.58
N ILE A 36 0.90 19.03 10.85
CA ILE A 36 -0.23 19.84 10.43
C ILE A 36 -1.14 20.12 11.63
N GLU A 37 -1.86 21.24 11.58
CA GLU A 37 -2.91 21.58 12.54
C GLU A 37 -3.95 20.45 12.68
N GLU A 38 -4.43 20.24 13.91
CA GLU A 38 -5.31 19.14 14.31
C GLU A 38 -6.63 19.09 13.51
N SER A 39 -7.13 20.26 13.09
CA SER A 39 -8.34 20.42 12.29
C SER A 39 -8.26 19.75 10.91
N ILE A 40 -7.08 19.77 10.27
CA ILE A 40 -6.87 19.23 8.91
C ILE A 40 -6.14 17.88 8.97
N SER A 41 -5.35 17.62 10.01
CA SER A 41 -4.58 16.37 10.17
C SER A 41 -5.44 15.12 10.02
N ASN A 42 -6.60 15.09 10.68
CA ASN A 42 -7.51 13.94 10.60
C ASN A 42 -8.02 13.67 9.18
N ALA A 43 -8.24 14.71 8.38
CA ALA A 43 -8.65 14.57 6.97
C ALA A 43 -7.52 13.96 6.13
N TRP A 44 -6.27 14.39 6.35
CA TRP A 44 -5.10 13.83 5.69
C TRP A 44 -4.84 12.37 6.06
N VAL A 45 -5.04 11.98 7.32
CA VAL A 45 -4.95 10.57 7.73
C VAL A 45 -5.99 9.72 7.02
N ARG A 46 -7.24 10.21 6.90
CA ARG A 46 -8.29 9.51 6.14
C ARG A 46 -7.93 9.35 4.67
N TYR A 47 -7.38 10.41 4.06
CA TYR A 47 -6.89 10.36 2.69
C TYR A 47 -5.74 9.35 2.52
N LEU A 48 -4.79 9.31 3.45
CA LEU A 48 -3.69 8.36 3.41
C LEU A 48 -4.17 6.91 3.54
N LYS A 49 -5.15 6.64 4.41
CA LYS A 49 -5.81 5.32 4.51
C LYS A 49 -6.49 4.93 3.21
N PHE A 50 -7.19 5.87 2.57
CA PHE A 50 -7.76 5.66 1.25
C PHE A 50 -6.69 5.32 0.20
N ALA A 51 -5.58 6.07 0.18
CA ALA A 51 -4.47 5.81 -0.74
C ALA A 51 -3.84 4.42 -0.51
N ILE A 52 -3.70 3.98 0.74
CA ILE A 52 -3.23 2.62 1.09
C ILE A 52 -4.15 1.55 0.48
N TYR A 53 -5.47 1.71 0.56
CA TYR A 53 -6.40 0.77 -0.07
C TYR A 53 -6.26 0.77 -1.59
N VAL A 54 -6.27 1.95 -2.23
CA VAL A 54 -6.20 2.06 -3.69
C VAL A 54 -4.90 1.45 -4.21
N VAL A 55 -3.75 1.85 -3.66
CA VAL A 55 -2.44 1.40 -4.12
C VAL A 55 -2.19 -0.06 -3.75
N GLY A 56 -2.56 -0.47 -2.54
CA GLY A 56 -2.39 -1.85 -2.08
C GLY A 56 -3.20 -2.83 -2.92
N ILE A 57 -4.49 -2.58 -3.10
CA ILE A 57 -5.37 -3.44 -3.91
C ILE A 57 -4.92 -3.45 -5.37
N SER A 58 -4.56 -2.30 -5.94
CA SER A 58 -4.09 -2.22 -7.34
C SER A 58 -2.77 -2.96 -7.56
N SER A 59 -1.90 -3.03 -6.55
CA SER A 59 -0.61 -3.73 -6.62
C SER A 59 -0.74 -5.24 -6.38
N GLY A 60 -1.71 -5.65 -5.55
CA GLY A 60 -2.00 -7.04 -5.21
C GLY A 60 -2.80 -7.78 -6.29
N VAL A 61 -3.78 -7.12 -6.91
CA VAL A 61 -4.65 -7.71 -7.93
C VAL A 61 -4.02 -7.51 -9.32
N ARG A 62 -3.20 -8.46 -9.75
CA ARG A 62 -2.44 -8.38 -11.01
C ARG A 62 -3.23 -8.94 -12.20
N ILE A 63 -4.13 -8.13 -12.77
CA ILE A 63 -4.99 -8.50 -13.92
C ILE A 63 -4.19 -8.97 -15.15
N TRP A 64 -2.99 -8.42 -15.38
CA TRP A 64 -2.12 -8.80 -16.51
C TRP A 64 -1.58 -10.24 -16.46
N GLN A 65 -1.52 -10.89 -15.29
CA GLN A 65 -1.19 -12.32 -15.22
C GLN A 65 -2.39 -13.21 -15.50
N LEU A 66 -3.60 -12.67 -15.33
CA LEU A 66 -4.88 -13.35 -15.57
C LEU A 66 -5.18 -13.47 -17.08
N GLU A 67 -4.71 -12.55 -17.93
CA GLU A 67 -4.83 -12.63 -19.40
C GLU A 67 -4.06 -13.81 -20.02
N LYS A 68 -2.96 -14.28 -19.40
CA LYS A 68 -2.19 -15.45 -19.85
C LYS A 68 -2.96 -16.77 -19.77
N TYR A 69 -4.14 -16.77 -19.14
CA TYR A 69 -5.04 -17.92 -19.08
C TYR A 69 -6.11 -17.90 -20.18
N ILE A 70 -6.22 -16.80 -20.93
CA ILE A 70 -7.19 -16.62 -22.03
C ILE A 70 -6.48 -16.67 -23.38
N THR A 71 -5.22 -16.23 -23.46
CA THR A 71 -4.43 -16.22 -24.70
C THR A 71 -3.40 -17.36 -24.70
N PRO A 72 -3.52 -18.38 -25.58
CA PRO A 72 -2.50 -19.41 -25.70
C PRO A 72 -1.18 -18.82 -26.20
N PRO A 73 -0.01 -19.22 -25.66
CA PRO A 73 1.28 -18.87 -26.25
C PRO A 73 1.37 -19.44 -27.67
N ASN A 74 1.71 -18.61 -28.66
CA ASN A 74 2.02 -19.01 -30.04
C ASN A 74 3.37 -19.78 -30.09
N THR A 75 3.49 -20.87 -29.35
CA THR A 75 4.64 -21.77 -29.41
C THR A 75 4.12 -23.19 -29.29
N ASN A 76 4.35 -23.96 -30.35
CA ASN A 76 3.75 -25.25 -30.72
C ASN A 76 3.90 -26.42 -29.72
N GLN A 77 4.10 -26.19 -28.41
CA GLN A 77 4.19 -27.24 -27.38
C GLN A 77 3.77 -26.74 -25.98
N SER A 78 2.65 -26.04 -25.83
CA SER A 78 2.13 -25.70 -24.50
C SER A 78 0.78 -26.35 -24.26
N GLN A 79 0.81 -27.46 -23.52
CA GLN A 79 -0.38 -28.12 -22.98
C GLN A 79 -1.25 -27.10 -22.26
N ILE A 80 -2.57 -27.25 -22.42
CA ILE A 80 -3.61 -26.51 -21.69
C ILE A 80 -3.20 -26.51 -20.21
N VAL A 81 -2.81 -25.35 -19.68
CA VAL A 81 -2.28 -25.26 -18.33
C VAL A 81 -3.42 -25.51 -17.36
N SER A 82 -3.53 -26.74 -16.88
CA SER A 82 -4.51 -27.13 -15.88
C SER A 82 -4.23 -26.36 -14.59
N LEU A 83 -5.27 -25.73 -14.05
CA LEU A 83 -5.23 -25.08 -12.73
C LEU A 83 -5.19 -26.17 -11.66
N THR A 84 -3.99 -26.61 -11.30
CA THR A 84 -3.73 -27.43 -10.12
C THR A 84 -3.77 -26.59 -8.84
N LEU A 85 -4.12 -27.24 -7.72
CA LEU A 85 -4.25 -26.66 -6.38
C LEU A 85 -2.99 -25.86 -5.95
N GLU A 86 -1.82 -26.31 -6.39
CA GLU A 86 -0.52 -25.66 -6.17
C GLU A 86 -0.46 -24.22 -6.72
N ARG A 87 -1.13 -23.96 -7.86
CA ARG A 87 -1.10 -22.65 -8.51
C ARG A 87 -1.98 -21.62 -7.81
N TRP A 88 -3.03 -22.08 -7.14
CA TRP A 88 -3.91 -21.24 -6.32
C TRP A 88 -3.17 -20.67 -5.11
N VAL A 89 -2.34 -21.49 -4.47
CA VAL A 89 -1.48 -21.08 -3.35
C VAL A 89 -0.47 -20.02 -3.79
N LEU A 90 0.15 -20.19 -4.97
CA LEU A 90 1.11 -19.22 -5.51
C LEU A 90 0.44 -17.88 -5.84
N GLU A 91 -0.78 -17.89 -6.35
CA GLU A 91 -1.50 -16.64 -6.65
C GLU A 91 -1.86 -15.89 -5.37
N VAL A 92 -2.38 -16.59 -4.36
CA VAL A 92 -2.63 -16.03 -3.01
C VAL A 92 -1.36 -15.41 -2.44
N TYR A 93 -0.25 -16.13 -2.48
CA TYR A 93 1.04 -15.64 -2.01
C TYR A 93 1.48 -14.37 -2.77
N ARG A 94 1.38 -14.38 -4.11
CA ARG A 94 1.72 -13.23 -4.96
C ARG A 94 0.84 -12.01 -4.67
N THR A 95 -0.46 -12.21 -4.46
CA THR A 95 -1.38 -11.14 -4.10
C THR A 95 -1.02 -10.52 -2.75
N ILE A 96 -0.71 -11.34 -1.75
CA ILE A 96 -0.28 -10.86 -0.42
C ILE A 96 0.99 -10.02 -0.56
N ILE A 97 2.04 -10.59 -1.17
CA ILE A 97 3.33 -9.89 -1.33
C ILE A 97 3.18 -8.65 -2.21
N GLY A 98 2.39 -8.71 -3.28
CA GLY A 98 2.12 -7.56 -4.15
C GLY A 98 1.41 -6.42 -3.42
N THR A 99 0.41 -6.75 -2.59
CA THR A 99 -0.29 -5.77 -1.75
C THR A 99 0.67 -5.14 -0.74
N LEU A 100 1.42 -5.97 -0.01
CA LEU A 100 2.40 -5.51 0.98
C LEU A 100 3.46 -4.61 0.35
N GLN A 101 4.00 -4.99 -0.81
CA GLN A 101 5.01 -4.21 -1.52
C GLN A 101 4.47 -2.85 -1.99
N GLY A 102 3.25 -2.81 -2.54
CA GLY A 102 2.62 -1.56 -2.96
C GLY A 102 2.40 -0.60 -1.79
N VAL A 103 1.87 -1.12 -0.68
CA VAL A 103 1.69 -0.31 0.54
C VAL A 103 3.02 0.12 1.14
N ALA A 104 4.04 -0.75 1.13
CA ALA A 104 5.37 -0.43 1.63
C ALA A 104 6.01 0.73 0.85
N TRP A 105 5.92 0.73 -0.48
CA TRP A 105 6.41 1.84 -1.31
C TRP A 105 5.69 3.15 -1.02
N LEU A 106 4.36 3.12 -0.92
CA LEU A 106 3.55 4.29 -0.58
C LEU A 106 3.95 4.86 0.78
N LEU A 107 4.04 4.00 1.80
CA LEU A 107 4.41 4.43 3.15
C LEU A 107 5.85 4.93 3.20
N LEU A 108 6.80 4.26 2.52
CA LEU A 108 8.18 4.70 2.46
C LEU A 108 8.30 6.12 1.90
N VAL A 109 7.67 6.39 0.76
CA VAL A 109 7.66 7.72 0.15
C VAL A 109 7.02 8.74 1.09
N PHE A 110 5.87 8.40 1.68
CA PHE A 110 5.20 9.25 2.67
C PHE A 110 6.11 9.58 3.87
N PHE A 111 6.77 8.59 4.46
CA PHE A 111 7.67 8.77 5.60
C PHE A 111 8.88 9.64 5.25
N ILE A 112 9.45 9.51 4.05
CA ILE A 112 10.56 10.37 3.59
C ILE A 112 10.09 11.84 3.58
N PHE A 113 8.95 12.14 2.97
CA PHE A 113 8.41 13.50 2.95
C PHE A 113 8.05 14.01 4.34
N ALA A 114 7.47 13.16 5.19
CA ALA A 114 7.15 13.50 6.57
C ALA A 114 8.40 13.84 7.40
N LEU A 115 9.48 13.06 7.25
CA LEU A 115 10.76 13.32 7.91
C LEU A 115 11.38 14.64 7.46
N LEU A 116 11.36 14.93 6.15
CA LEU A 116 11.85 16.20 5.62
C LEU A 116 11.05 17.38 6.20
N ALA A 117 9.73 17.30 6.20
CA ALA A 117 8.86 18.33 6.80
C ALA A 117 9.16 18.53 8.29
N TYR A 118 9.34 17.44 9.04
CA TYR A 118 9.67 17.50 10.46
C TYR A 118 11.02 18.21 10.71
N VAL A 119 12.06 17.88 9.93
CA VAL A 119 13.38 18.51 10.06
C VAL A 119 13.29 20.02 9.78
N ILE A 120 12.54 20.42 8.75
CA ILE A 120 12.36 21.84 8.41
C ILE A 120 11.68 22.59 9.55
N VAL A 121 10.56 22.08 10.08
CA VAL A 121 9.82 22.71 11.19
C VAL A 121 10.73 22.86 12.41
N ARG A 122 11.43 21.79 12.78
CA ARG A 122 12.33 21.79 13.95
C ARG A 122 13.47 22.79 13.81
N LEU A 123 14.06 22.94 12.62
CA LEU A 123 15.11 23.93 12.36
C LEU A 123 14.58 25.37 12.48
N VAL A 124 13.34 25.63 12.08
CA VAL A 124 12.70 26.95 12.20
C VAL A 124 12.43 27.29 13.67
N GLU A 125 11.91 26.33 14.44
CA GLU A 125 11.68 26.50 15.90
C GLU A 125 12.98 26.82 16.64
N PHE A 126 14.07 26.07 16.36
CA PHE A 126 15.38 26.33 16.96
C PHE A 126 15.92 27.73 16.63
N LYS A 127 15.73 28.21 15.39
CA LYS A 127 16.15 29.56 14.99
C LYS A 127 15.35 30.65 15.71
N LYS A 128 14.04 30.45 15.93
CA LYS A 128 13.20 31.40 16.67
C LYS A 128 13.60 31.47 18.14
N ALA A 129 13.78 30.32 18.80
CA ALA A 129 14.16 30.26 20.20
C ALA A 129 15.52 30.93 20.50
N ARG A 130 16.49 30.84 19.57
CA ARG A 130 17.79 31.53 19.69
C ARG A 130 17.69 33.06 19.52
N LYS A 131 16.63 33.55 18.87
CA LYS A 131 16.43 34.99 18.66
C LYS A 131 15.72 35.66 19.85
N GLU A 132 15.04 34.87 20.70
CA GLU A 132 14.27 35.36 21.86
C GLU A 132 15.06 35.36 23.18
N ASN A 133 16.20 34.66 23.27
CA ASN A 133 17.16 34.80 24.38
C ASN A 133 18.39 35.61 23.90
N PRO A 134 18.41 36.94 24.12
CA PRO A 134 19.55 37.80 23.77
C PRO A 134 20.81 37.51 24.60
#